data_AF-A0A0G1W7I4-F1
#
_entry.id   AF-A0A0G1W7I4-F1
#
_cell.length_a   1.000
_cell.length_b   1.000
_cell.length_c   1.000
_cell.angle_alpha   90.00
_cell.angle_beta   90.00
_cell.angle_gamma   90.00
#
_symmetry.space_group_name_H-M   'P 1'
#
loop_
_entity.id
_entity.type
_entity.pdbx_description
1 polymer ?
#
loop_
_entity_poly.entity_id
_entity_poly.type
_entity_poly.pdbx_seq_one_letter_code
_entity_poly.pdbx_strand_id
1 'polypeptide(L)'
;MKATLYNQKGEKKGEVTLPKSIFEIEGGEGLVHSYLVYQQKSARRPIAHVLTKGEVRGGGKKPFAQKHTGRARQGSTRNPQMRGGGRARSRSIRSRNTQNEGFCNHVEKNAHRT
;
A
#
# COMPACT_ATOMS: atom_id res chain seq x y z
N MET A 1 5.29 -26.42 -25.79
CA MET A 1 4.26 -27.26 -25.11
C MET A 1 3.01 -27.44 -25.99
N LYS A 2 2.30 -28.57 -25.88
CA LYS A 2 1.01 -28.81 -26.56
C LYS A 2 -0.09 -28.95 -25.52
N ALA A 3 -1.22 -28.28 -25.71
CA ALA A 3 -2.40 -28.38 -24.84
C ALA A 3 -3.59 -28.93 -25.62
N THR A 4 -4.40 -29.77 -24.98
CA THR A 4 -5.61 -30.34 -25.59
C THR A 4 -6.77 -29.35 -25.53
N LEU A 5 -7.44 -29.14 -26.65
CA LEU A 5 -8.57 -28.25 -26.78
C LEU A 5 -9.88 -29.05 -26.64
N TYR A 6 -10.72 -28.63 -25.70
CA TYR A 6 -12.05 -29.22 -25.46
C TYR A 6 -13.14 -28.33 -26.05
N ASN A 7 -14.21 -28.94 -26.56
CA ASN A 7 -15.43 -28.23 -26.96
C ASN A 7 -16.34 -27.96 -25.75
N GLN A 8 -17.38 -27.14 -25.92
CA GLN A 8 -18.34 -26.83 -24.84
C GLN A 8 -19.11 -28.06 -24.30
N LYS A 9 -19.13 -29.16 -25.06
CA LYS A 9 -19.72 -30.45 -24.68
C LYS A 9 -18.72 -31.40 -23.99
N GLY A 10 -17.48 -30.97 -23.79
CA GLY A 10 -16.42 -31.75 -23.13
C GLY A 10 -15.63 -32.70 -24.04
N GLU A 11 -15.87 -32.70 -25.35
CA GLU A 11 -15.15 -33.58 -26.29
C GLU A 11 -13.83 -32.94 -26.74
N LYS A 12 -12.78 -33.76 -26.89
CA LYS A 12 -11.47 -33.32 -27.38
C LYS A 12 -11.56 -32.99 -28.87
N LYS A 13 -11.38 -31.71 -29.22
CA LYS A 13 -11.51 -31.19 -30.58
C LYS A 13 -10.17 -31.07 -31.32
N GLY A 14 -9.04 -31.09 -30.60
CA GLY A 14 -7.69 -31.04 -31.19
C GLY A 14 -6.59 -30.65 -30.21
N GLU A 15 -5.39 -30.39 -30.72
CA GLU A 15 -4.22 -29.89 -29.96
C GLU A 15 -3.86 -28.47 -30.38
N VAL A 16 -3.49 -27.62 -29.43
CA VAL A 16 -2.97 -26.27 -29.67
C VAL A 16 -1.51 -26.20 -29.23
N THR A 17 -0.66 -25.64 -30.08
CA THR A 17 0.76 -25.39 -29.79
C THR A 17 0.92 -24.07 -29.05
N LEU A 18 1.46 -24.14 -27.82
CA LEU A 18 1.76 -22.98 -26.99
C LEU A 18 3.23 -22.56 -27.17
N PRO A 19 3.52 -21.24 -27.23
CA PRO A 19 4.87 -20.73 -27.39
C PRO A 19 5.74 -21.08 -26.17
N LYS A 20 6.86 -21.75 -26.42
CA LYS A 20 7.74 -22.27 -25.37
C LYS A 20 8.36 -21.17 -24.50
N SER A 21 8.62 -20.00 -25.08
CA SER A 21 9.26 -18.87 -24.39
C SER A 21 8.47 -18.32 -23.20
N ILE A 22 7.15 -18.51 -23.16
CA ILE A 22 6.27 -17.97 -22.09
C ILE A 22 5.92 -19.06 -21.08
N PHE A 23 5.75 -20.30 -21.55
CA PHE A 23 5.18 -21.39 -20.74
C PHE A 23 6.22 -22.40 -20.23
N GLU A 24 7.44 -22.41 -20.78
CA GLU A 24 8.54 -23.31 -20.36
C GLU A 24 9.65 -22.53 -19.61
N ILE A 25 9.29 -21.47 -18.88
CA ILE A 25 10.22 -20.72 -18.02
C ILE A 25 10.38 -21.48 -16.69
N GLU A 26 11.62 -21.69 -16.23
CA GLU A 26 11.88 -22.22 -14.89
C GLU A 26 11.26 -21.30 -13.83
N GLY A 27 10.42 -21.87 -12.96
CA GLY A 27 9.48 -21.11 -12.14
C GLY A 27 10.15 -20.13 -11.18
N GLY A 28 9.90 -18.83 -11.39
CA GLY A 28 10.25 -17.75 -10.45
C GLY A 28 9.23 -17.61 -9.33
N GLU A 29 9.17 -18.56 -8.39
CA GLU A 29 8.19 -18.55 -7.28
C GLU A 29 8.20 -17.23 -6.49
N GLY A 30 9.38 -16.66 -6.24
CA GLY A 30 9.53 -15.35 -5.59
C GLY A 30 8.95 -14.19 -6.40
N LEU A 31 8.99 -14.26 -7.73
CA LEU A 31 8.41 -13.24 -8.62
C LEU A 31 6.88 -13.30 -8.56
N VAL A 32 6.31 -14.51 -8.62
CA VAL A 32 4.87 -14.73 -8.52
C VAL A 32 4.32 -14.23 -7.19
N HIS A 33 4.98 -14.57 -6.08
CA HIS A 33 4.60 -14.08 -4.76
C HIS A 33 4.66 -12.55 -4.68
N SER A 34 5.74 -11.94 -5.19
CA SER A 34 5.91 -10.48 -5.17
C SER A 34 4.83 -9.76 -5.97
N TYR A 35 4.48 -10.28 -7.14
CA TYR A 35 3.40 -9.75 -7.97
C TYR A 35 2.03 -9.88 -7.30
N LEU A 36 1.74 -11.04 -6.71
CA LEU A 36 0.49 -11.29 -5.98
C LEU A 36 0.34 -10.32 -4.80
N VAL A 37 1.39 -10.15 -3.99
CA VAL A 37 1.40 -9.18 -2.88
C VAL A 37 1.20 -7.76 -3.37
N TYR A 38 1.80 -7.39 -4.50
CA TYR A 38 1.59 -6.08 -5.14
C TYR A 38 0.13 -5.90 -5.56
N GLN A 39 -0.46 -6.87 -6.26
CA GLN A 39 -1.86 -6.82 -6.71
C GLN A 39 -2.82 -6.66 -5.53
N GLN A 40 -2.65 -7.45 -4.47
CA GLN A 40 -3.43 -7.34 -3.24
C GLN A 40 -3.24 -6.00 -2.53
N LYS A 41 -2.02 -5.43 -2.55
CA LYS A 41 -1.74 -4.11 -1.98
C LYS A 41 -2.45 -2.99 -2.74
N SER A 42 -2.45 -3.06 -4.07
CA SER A 42 -3.07 -2.10 -4.97
C SER A 42 -4.61 -2.12 -4.86
N ALA A 43 -5.21 -3.30 -4.77
CA ALA A 43 -6.66 -3.47 -4.64
C ALA A 43 -7.23 -2.87 -3.32
N ARG A 44 -6.41 -2.68 -2.28
CA ARG A 44 -6.87 -2.16 -0.99
C ARG A 44 -7.10 -0.64 -1.03
N ARG A 45 -8.36 -0.21 -0.90
CA ARG A 45 -8.75 1.20 -0.73
C ARG A 45 -8.55 1.69 0.72
N PRO A 46 -7.69 2.70 0.99
CA PRO A 46 -7.51 3.23 2.35
C PRO A 46 -8.71 4.11 2.73
N ILE A 47 -9.48 3.68 3.74
CA ILE A 47 -10.65 4.43 4.28
C ILE A 47 -10.39 5.00 5.68
N ALA A 48 -9.30 4.60 6.34
CA ALA A 48 -9.00 5.02 7.70
C ALA A 48 -8.38 6.44 7.70
N HIS A 49 -9.12 7.40 8.26
CA HIS A 49 -8.66 8.77 8.51
C HIS A 49 -8.80 9.12 9.99
N VAL A 50 -7.87 9.91 10.52
CA VAL A 50 -7.97 10.46 11.87
C VAL A 50 -7.41 11.88 11.85
N LEU A 51 -8.02 12.76 12.63
CA LEU A 51 -7.62 14.17 12.69
C LEU A 51 -6.25 14.36 13.34
N THR A 52 -5.39 15.07 12.64
CA THR A 52 -4.14 15.62 13.15
C THR A 52 -4.40 16.85 14.03
N LYS A 53 -3.38 17.30 14.77
CA LYS A 53 -3.49 18.50 15.63
C LYS A 53 -4.00 19.74 14.87
N GLY A 54 -3.65 19.87 13.59
CA GLY A 54 -4.08 21.00 12.75
C GLY A 54 -5.56 20.96 12.41
N GLU A 55 -6.11 19.76 12.22
CA GLU A 55 -7.49 19.54 11.76
C GLU A 55 -8.51 19.48 12.90
N VAL A 56 -8.07 19.14 14.12
CA VAL A 56 -8.94 19.16 15.30
C VAL A 56 -9.45 20.58 15.56
N ARG A 57 -10.78 20.72 15.72
CA ARG A 57 -11.45 21.99 16.05
C ARG A 57 -11.00 22.51 17.43
N GLY A 58 -10.78 23.82 17.54
CA GLY A 58 -10.43 24.51 18.78
C GLY A 58 -9.00 25.06 18.82
N GLY A 59 -8.49 25.36 20.01
CA GLY A 59 -7.14 25.93 20.20
C GLY A 59 -6.98 27.36 19.68
N GLY A 60 -5.81 27.69 19.12
CA GLY A 60 -5.47 29.04 18.63
C GLY A 60 -4.94 29.96 19.74
N LYS A 61 -5.67 30.09 20.85
CA LYS A 61 -5.19 30.82 22.03
C LYS A 61 -4.27 29.94 22.87
N LYS A 62 -3.17 30.52 23.37
CA LYS A 62 -2.29 29.87 24.33
C LYS A 62 -3.05 29.58 25.63
N PRO A 63 -3.00 28.35 26.19
CA PRO A 63 -3.81 28.00 27.36
C PRO A 63 -3.49 28.83 28.62
N PHE A 64 -2.23 29.15 28.86
CA PHE A 64 -1.76 29.96 29.98
C PHE A 64 -0.42 30.63 29.66
N ALA A 65 -0.02 31.60 30.49
CA ALA A 65 1.23 32.34 30.34
C ALA A 65 2.46 31.42 30.36
N GLN A 66 3.52 31.81 29.64
CA GLN A 66 4.72 30.99 29.45
C GLN A 66 5.51 30.73 30.74
N LYS A 67 5.36 31.58 31.76
CA LYS A 67 6.03 31.53 33.07
C LYS A 67 5.07 32.02 34.16
N HIS A 68 5.48 31.93 35.42
CA HIS A 68 4.75 32.42 36.61
C HIS A 68 3.40 31.73 36.87
N THR A 69 3.22 30.50 36.36
CA THR A 69 1.98 29.73 36.51
C THR A 69 2.18 28.42 37.28
N GLY A 70 3.42 28.03 37.61
CA GLY A 70 3.72 26.76 38.29
C GLY A 70 3.38 25.49 37.48
N ARG A 71 2.93 25.64 36.23
CA ARG A 71 2.46 24.54 35.36
C ARG A 71 3.51 24.20 34.31
N ALA A 72 3.49 22.94 33.84
CA ALA A 72 4.26 22.50 32.68
C ALA A 72 3.91 23.33 31.44
N ARG A 73 4.88 23.64 30.59
CA ARG A 73 4.68 24.50 29.41
C ARG A 73 3.69 23.87 28.42
N GLN A 74 2.69 24.63 27.97
CA GLN A 74 1.75 24.19 26.94
C GLN A 74 1.64 25.22 25.80
N GLY A 75 1.71 24.71 24.57
CA GLY A 75 1.57 25.52 23.36
C GLY A 75 0.14 25.56 22.82
N SER A 76 -0.65 24.50 23.03
CA SER A 76 -2.02 24.40 22.54
C SER A 76 -2.79 23.35 23.31
N THR A 77 -4.10 23.54 23.45
CA THR A 77 -5.02 22.52 23.98
C THR A 77 -5.18 21.31 23.05
N ARG A 78 -4.82 21.45 21.76
CA ARG A 78 -4.96 20.39 20.73
C ARG A 78 -3.78 19.43 20.66
N ASN A 79 -2.82 19.54 21.57
CA ASN A 79 -1.64 18.68 21.53
C ASN A 79 -2.01 17.20 21.78
N PRO A 80 -1.30 16.23 21.17
CA PRO A 80 -1.64 14.81 21.27
C PRO A 80 -1.66 14.21 22.67
N GLN A 81 -0.85 14.75 23.59
CA GLN A 81 -0.86 14.31 24.99
C GLN A 81 -2.10 14.77 25.78
N MET A 82 -2.87 15.73 25.24
CA MET A 82 -4.05 16.27 25.90
C MET A 82 -5.31 15.50 25.48
N ARG A 83 -6.29 15.41 26.39
CA ARG A 83 -7.60 14.82 26.07
C ARG A 83 -8.29 15.65 24.99
N GLY A 84 -8.79 14.99 23.95
CA GLY A 84 -9.38 15.65 22.79
C GLY A 84 -8.38 16.31 21.84
N GLY A 85 -7.07 16.12 22.05
CA GLY A 85 -6.04 16.56 21.12
C GLY A 85 -5.96 15.71 19.84
N GLY A 86 -5.23 16.21 18.83
CA GLY A 86 -5.02 15.48 17.58
C GLY A 86 -4.09 14.28 17.73
N ARG A 87 -4.15 13.30 16.83
CA ARG A 87 -3.29 12.11 16.90
C ARG A 87 -1.96 12.32 16.16
N ALA A 88 -0.86 11.98 16.83
CA ALA A 88 0.48 11.99 16.23
C ALA A 88 0.70 10.74 15.35
N ARG A 89 1.41 10.90 14.22
CA ARG A 89 1.70 9.83 13.24
C ARG A 89 0.46 9.02 12.84
N SER A 90 -0.65 9.73 12.68
CA SER A 90 -1.92 9.07 12.40
C SER A 90 -2.10 8.74 10.92
N ARG A 91 -2.99 7.77 10.65
CA ARG A 91 -3.37 7.38 9.29
C ARG A 91 -4.10 8.54 8.60
N SER A 92 -3.58 8.96 7.45
CA SER A 92 -4.25 9.85 6.52
C SER A 92 -4.70 9.06 5.29
N ILE A 93 -5.79 9.50 4.64
CA ILE A 93 -6.21 8.96 3.36
C ILE A 93 -5.19 9.45 2.35
N ARG A 94 -4.19 8.63 2.05
CA ARG A 94 -3.20 8.89 1.01
C ARG A 94 -3.29 7.79 -0.03
N SER A 95 -3.28 8.19 -1.30
CA SER A 95 -3.10 7.30 -2.44
C SER A 95 -1.82 6.49 -2.23
N ARG A 96 -1.92 5.16 -2.27
CA ARG A 96 -0.74 4.27 -2.32
C ARG A 96 -0.22 4.07 -3.74
N ASN A 97 -0.83 4.71 -4.74
CA ASN A 97 -0.54 4.47 -6.16
C ASN A 97 0.67 5.27 -6.68
N THR A 98 1.62 5.62 -5.83
CA THR A 98 2.94 6.00 -6.31
C THR A 98 3.75 4.71 -6.45
N GLN A 99 4.30 4.46 -7.64
CA GLN A 99 5.21 3.37 -8.02
C GLN A 99 4.58 2.18 -8.78
N ASN A 100 3.98 2.43 -9.96
CA ASN A 100 4.11 1.47 -11.07
C ASN A 100 5.58 1.34 -11.53
N GLU A 101 6.39 2.36 -11.29
CA GLU A 101 7.81 2.41 -11.67
C GLU A 101 8.69 1.51 -10.80
N GLY A 102 8.40 1.36 -9.50
CA GLY A 102 9.22 0.55 -8.58
C GLY A 102 9.14 -0.97 -8.82
N PHE A 103 7.99 -1.47 -9.31
CA PHE A 103 7.83 -2.90 -9.61
C PHE A 103 8.56 -3.28 -10.92
N CYS A 104 8.42 -2.49 -11.99
CA CYS A 104 9.20 -2.66 -13.24
C CYS A 104 10.71 -2.69 -12.96
N ASN A 105 11.21 -1.70 -12.21
CA ASN A 105 12.64 -1.62 -11.86
C ASN A 105 13.14 -2.78 -10.97
N HIS A 106 12.28 -3.46 -10.21
CA HIS A 106 12.65 -4.62 -9.38
C HIS A 106 12.63 -5.93 -10.18
N VAL A 107 11.66 -6.08 -11.08
CA VAL A 107 11.57 -7.23 -12.00
C VAL A 107 12.75 -7.23 -12.98
N GLU A 108 13.08 -6.08 -13.57
CA GLU A 108 14.22 -5.95 -14.49
C GLU A 108 15.56 -6.29 -13.82
N LYS A 109 15.79 -5.83 -12.58
CA LYS A 109 17.03 -6.11 -11.83
C LYS A 109 17.20 -7.57 -11.43
N ASN A 110 16.10 -8.33 -11.30
CA ASN A 110 16.13 -9.74 -10.97
C ASN A 110 16.11 -10.65 -12.20
N ALA A 111 15.59 -10.18 -13.34
CA ALA A 111 15.58 -10.91 -14.61
C ALA A 111 16.99 -11.04 -15.24
N HIS A 112 17.94 -10.18 -14.85
CA HIS A 112 19.32 -10.19 -15.34
C HIS A 112 20.33 -10.88 -14.40
N ARG A 113 19.86 -11.56 -13.34
CA ARG A 113 20.72 -12.17 -12.31
C ARG A 113 20.77 -13.71 -12.36
N THR A 114 20.37 -14.30 -13.48
CA THR A 114 20.52 -15.72 -13.80
C THR A 114 21.42 -15.88 -15.02
#